data_AF-A4BFE9-F1
#
_entry.id   AF-A4BFE9-F1
#
_cell.length_a   1.000
_cell.length_b   1.000
_cell.length_c   1.000
_cell.angle_alpha   90.00
_cell.angle_beta   90.00
_cell.angle_gamma   90.00
#
_symmetry.space_group_name_H-M   'P 1'
#
loop_
_entity.id
_entity.type
_entity.pdbx_description
1 polymer ?
#
loop_
_entity_poly.entity_id
_entity_poly.type
_entity_poly.pdbx_seq_one_letter_code
_entity_poly.pdbx_strand_id
1 'polypeptide(L)' 'MKNVLLTGLIAVSLLSGCVTVSPWQRGNLAKDEMSWSADPLESTLDGHVYFAKEGSFGGGSAAGGGCGCN' A
#
# COMPACT_ATOMS: atom_id res chain seq x y z
N MET A 1 5.47 35.96 15.69
CA MET A 1 4.23 35.27 16.11
C MET A 1 3.38 34.84 14.92
N LYS A 2 2.98 35.75 14.01
CA LYS A 2 2.19 35.39 12.81
C LYS A 2 2.84 34.32 11.92
N ASN A 3 4.15 34.40 11.70
CA ASN A 3 4.86 33.42 10.86
C ASN A 3 4.92 32.02 11.50
N VAL A 4 5.04 31.94 12.82
CA VAL A 4 5.07 30.67 13.57
C VAL A 4 3.69 29.98 13.53
N LEU A 5 2.61 30.76 13.64
CA LEU A 5 1.24 30.26 13.49
C LEU A 5 0.98 29.77 12.05
N LEU A 6 1.48 30.49 11.04
CA LEU A 6 1.34 30.11 9.64
C LEU A 6 2.08 28.80 9.32
N THR A 7 3.31 28.65 9.81
CA THR A 7 4.07 27.39 9.66
C THR A 7 3.43 26.22 10.38
N GLY A 8 2.85 26.45 11.57
CA GLY A 8 2.12 25.40 12.31
C GLY A 8 0.88 24.92 11.55
N LEU A 9 0.12 25.83 10.93
CA LEU A 9 -1.06 25.50 10.16
C LEU A 9 -0.73 24.65 8.92
N ILE A 10 0.34 25.00 8.21
CA ILE A 10 0.82 24.25 7.04
C ILE A 10 1.26 22.84 7.45
N ALA A 11 1.99 22.70 8.56
CA ALA A 11 2.43 21.39 9.04
C ALA A 11 1.25 20.45 9.35
N VAL A 12 0.19 20.94 10.01
CA VAL A 12 -1.00 20.13 10.31
C VAL A 12 -1.75 19.71 9.05
N SER A 13 -1.82 20.57 8.03
CA SER A 13 -2.50 20.25 6.76
C SER A 13 -1.83 19.12 5.97
N LEU A 14 -0.54 18.85 6.18
CA LEU A 14 0.17 17.76 5.51
C LEU A 14 -0.15 16.38 6.09
N LEU A 15 -0.73 16.30 7.29
CA LEU A 15 -1.06 15.03 7.94
C LEU A 15 -2.49 14.54 7.63
N SER A 16 -3.32 15.32 6.94
CA SER A 16 -4.74 15.00 6.70
C SER A 16 -5.00 13.98 5.58
N GLY A 17 -3.97 13.31 5.04
CA GLY A 17 -4.10 12.34 3.95
C GLY A 17 -4.40 10.90 4.39
N CYS A 18 -4.26 10.58 5.67
CA CYS A 18 -4.43 9.22 6.16
C CYS A 18 -5.90 8.95 6.51
N VAL A 19 -6.57 8.09 5.75
CA VAL A 19 -7.96 7.66 6.00
C VAL A 19 -8.06 6.14 5.93
N THR A 20 -8.82 5.54 6.84
CA THR A 20 -9.14 4.12 6.77
C THR A 20 -10.16 3.87 5.67
N VAL A 21 -9.82 3.01 4.71
CA VAL A 21 -10.72 2.62 3.61
C VAL A 21 -11.33 1.27 3.88
N SER A 22 -12.61 1.11 3.55
CA SER A 22 -13.28 -0.18 3.72
C SER A 22 -12.72 -1.19 2.70
N PRO A 23 -12.67 -2.51 3.02
CA PRO A 23 -12.05 -3.51 2.16
C PRO A 23 -12.56 -3.53 0.71
N TRP A 24 -13.86 -3.34 0.49
CA TRP A 24 -14.50 -3.35 -0.84
C TRP A 24 -14.22 -2.09 -1.66
N GLN A 25 -13.80 -0.98 -1.04
CA GLN A 25 -13.44 0.25 -1.76
C GLN A 25 -12.05 0.11 -2.41
N ARG A 26 -11.20 -0.78 -1.90
CA ARG A 26 -9.85 -1.00 -2.44
C ARG A 26 -9.87 -1.43 -3.90
N GLY A 27 -10.86 -2.21 -4.35
CA GLY A 27 -10.97 -2.61 -5.75
C GLY A 27 -11.12 -1.45 -6.73
N ASN A 28 -11.71 -0.33 -6.31
CA ASN A 28 -11.83 0.88 -7.14
C ASN A 28 -10.66 1.85 -6.96
N LEU A 29 -10.00 1.84 -5.80
CA LEU A 29 -8.92 2.77 -5.45
C LEU A 29 -7.53 2.26 -5.88
N ALA A 30 -7.31 0.95 -5.86
CA ALA A 30 -6.06 0.31 -6.26
C ALA A 30 -6.06 0.05 -7.78
N LYS A 31 -5.72 1.08 -8.55
CA LYS A 31 -5.59 0.94 -10.01
C LYS A 31 -4.41 0.04 -10.38
N ASP A 32 -4.51 -0.65 -11.52
CA ASP A 32 -3.45 -1.54 -12.01
C ASP A 32 -2.11 -0.82 -12.20
N GLU A 33 -2.13 0.44 -12.67
CA GLU A 33 -0.96 1.31 -12.85
C GLU A 33 -0.21 1.66 -11.54
N MET A 34 -0.84 1.44 -10.38
CA MET A 34 -0.26 1.65 -9.05
C MET A 34 0.29 0.34 -8.45
N SER A 35 0.25 -0.76 -9.19
CA SER A 35 0.82 -2.04 -8.77
C SER A 35 2.33 -1.92 -8.54
N TRP A 36 2.81 -2.53 -7.46
CA TRP A 36 4.25 -2.66 -7.19
C TRP A 36 4.94 -3.61 -8.17
N SER A 37 4.22 -4.61 -8.66
CA SER A 37 4.73 -5.51 -9.68
C SER A 37 4.36 -5.00 -11.06
N ALA A 38 5.36 -4.91 -11.94
CA ALA A 38 5.17 -4.62 -13.35
C ALA A 38 4.51 -5.80 -14.10
N ASP A 39 4.77 -7.04 -13.65
CA ASP A 39 4.16 -8.25 -14.20
C ASP A 39 3.53 -9.09 -13.06
N PRO A 40 2.20 -9.19 -12.98
CA PRO A 40 1.54 -9.98 -11.94
C PRO A 40 1.77 -11.49 -12.09
N LEU A 41 2.03 -11.99 -13.31
CA LEU A 41 2.27 -13.42 -13.54
C LEU A 41 3.64 -13.83 -13.02
N GLU A 42 4.68 -13.05 -13.32
CA GLU A 42 6.03 -13.24 -12.77
C GLU A 42 5.99 -13.22 -11.24
N SER A 43 5.42 -12.18 -10.64
CA SER A 43 5.35 -12.03 -9.19
C SER A 43 4.62 -13.20 -8.51
N THR A 44 3.57 -13.73 -9.15
CA THR A 44 2.85 -14.92 -8.65
C THR A 44 3.74 -16.16 -8.69
N LEU A 45 4.47 -16.36 -9.79
CA LEU A 45 5.39 -17.49 -9.95
C LEU A 45 6.51 -17.44 -8.91
N ASP A 46 7.12 -16.27 -8.71
CA ASP A 46 8.19 -16.06 -7.74
C ASP A 46 7.71 -16.34 -6.31
N GLY A 47 6.52 -15.84 -5.96
CA GLY A 47 5.89 -16.16 -4.67
C GLY A 47 5.68 -17.66 -4.47
N HIS A 48 5.19 -18.36 -5.50
CA HIS A 48 4.99 -19.81 -5.43
C HIS A 48 6.32 -20.56 -5.22
N VAL A 49 7.37 -20.18 -5.96
CA VAL A 49 8.71 -20.79 -5.81
C VAL A 49 9.29 -20.49 -4.43
N TYR A 50 9.15 -19.26 -3.94
CA TYR A 50 9.66 -18.82 -2.65
C TYR A 50 9.01 -19.59 -1.49
N PHE A 51 7.67 -19.66 -1.45
CA PHE A 51 6.96 -20.39 -0.39
C PHE A 51 7.24 -21.89 -0.44
N ALA A 52 7.37 -22.47 -1.63
CA ALA A 52 7.72 -23.88 -1.78
C ALA A 52 9.12 -24.21 -1.24
N LYS A 53 10.07 -23.29 -1.38
CA LYS A 53 11.46 -23.48 -0.94
C LYS A 53 11.69 -23.14 0.53
N GLU A 54 11.05 -22.09 1.02
CA GLU A 54 11.29 -21.61 2.38
C GLU A 54 10.30 -22.16 3.41
N GLY A 55 9.24 -22.88 2.98
CA GLY A 55 8.25 -23.48 3.87
C GLY A 55 7.39 -22.46 4.63
N SER A 56 7.50 -21.18 4.27
CA SER A 56 6.75 -20.08 4.86
C SER A 56 5.35 -20.04 4.26
N PHE A 57 4.30 -20.20 5.07
CA PHE A 57 2.91 -20.00 4.64
C PHE A 57 2.44 -18.64 5.14
N GLY A 58 1.93 -17.77 4.25
CA GLY A 58 1.27 -16.50 4.62
C GLY A 58 1.95 -15.20 4.19
N GLY A 59 3.03 -15.23 3.39
CA GLY A 59 3.72 -14.01 2.91
C GLY A 59 3.07 -13.31 1.71
N GLY A 60 1.75 -13.44 1.53
CA GLY A 60 1.07 -12.87 0.37
C GLY A 60 0.95 -11.35 0.47
N SER A 61 1.27 -10.64 -0.61
CA SER A 61 0.93 -9.22 -0.73
C SER A 61 -0.59 -9.04 -0.68
N ALA A 62 -1.07 -7.99 0.00
CA ALA A 62 -2.49 -7.64 -0.05
C ALA A 62 -2.93 -7.41 -1.51
N ALA A 63 -4.15 -7.82 -1.86
CA ALA A 63 -4.70 -7.58 -3.19
C ALA A 63 -4.82 -6.05 -3.42
N GLY A 64 -3.86 -5.48 -4.14
CA GLY A 64 -3.80 -4.06 -4.51
C GLY A 64 -2.55 -3.32 -4.00
N GLY A 65 -2.11 -2.32 -4.78
CA GLY A 65 -1.00 -1.43 -4.44
C GLY A 65 -1.19 -0.74 -3.09
N GLY A 66 -0.20 -0.87 -2.21
CA GLY A 66 -0.18 -0.29 -0.86
C GLY A 66 0.91 -0.92 0.02
N CYS A 67 1.21 -0.31 1.17
CA CYS A 67 1.97 -0.97 2.23
C CYS A 67 1.12 -2.16 2.71
N GLY A 68 1.54 -3.39 2.45
CA GLY A 68 0.78 -4.63 2.67
C GLY A 68 0.46 -4.97 4.12
N CYS A 69 0.04 -4.00 4.92
CA CYS A 69 -0.51 -4.20 6.25
C CYS A 69 -1.84 -4.98 6.12
N ASN A 70 -1.85 -6.21 6.63
CA ASN A 70 -3.06 -6.98 6.93
C ASN A 70 -3.84 -6.34 8.08
#